data_AF-A0A7R9JDY3-F1
#
_entry.id   AF-A0A7R9JDY3-F1
#
_cell.length_a   1.000
_cell.length_b   1.000
_cell.length_c   1.000
_cell.angle_alpha   90.00
_cell.angle_beta   90.00
_cell.angle_gamma   90.00
#
_symmetry.space_group_name_H-M   'P 1'
#
loop_
_entity.id
_entity.type
_entity.pdbx_description
1 polymer ?
#
loop_
_entity_poly.entity_id
_entity_poly.type
_entity_poly.pdbx_seq_one_letter_code
_entity_poly.pdbx_strand_id
1 'polypeptide(L)' 'MYIAPHVNALYTQIRNRALIQYFSPYLSADMHRMADSFNTTVLALEDELMQLILEGQIQARIDSHNKTAEDEEFEV' A
#
# COMPACT_ATOMS: atom_id res chain seq x y z
N MET A 1 26.03 16.42 10.74
CA MET A 1 24.57 16.20 10.60
C MET A 1 24.36 15.27 9.41
N TYR A 2 24.43 13.95 9.60
CA TYR A 2 24.50 12.97 8.50
C TYR A 2 23.18 12.26 8.21
N ILE A 3 22.27 12.21 9.19
CA ILE A 3 21.00 11.47 9.07
C ILE A 3 19.93 12.29 8.35
N ALA A 4 19.96 13.63 8.47
CA ALA A 4 18.95 14.53 7.92
C ALA A 4 18.61 14.31 6.42
N PRO A 5 19.57 14.15 5.49
CA PRO A 5 19.23 13.89 4.09
C PRO A 5 18.60 12.51 3.84
N HIS A 6 18.80 11.55 4.75
CA HIS A 6 18.32 10.18 4.61
C HIS A 6 16.98 9.91 5.29
N VAL A 7 16.51 10.81 6.18
CA VAL A 7 15.27 10.60 6.94
C VAL A 7 14.07 10.36 6.03
N ASN A 8 13.90 11.19 5.00
CA ASN A 8 12.77 11.05 4.07
C ASN A 8 12.82 9.73 3.32
N ALA A 9 13.98 9.36 2.77
CA ALA A 9 14.15 8.11 2.04
C ALA A 9 13.91 6.88 2.93
N LEU A 10 14.40 6.91 4.16
CA LEU A 10 14.16 5.84 5.14
C LEU A 10 12.68 5.75 5.51
N TYR A 11 12.01 6.89 5.73
CA TYR A 11 10.59 6.93 6.06
C TYR A 11 9.74 6.33 4.94
N THR A 12 10.00 6.71 3.69
CA THR A 12 9.33 6.13 2.52
C THR A 12 9.55 4.63 2.44
N GLN A 13 10.79 4.15 2.58
CA GLN A 13 11.08 2.71 2.53
C GLN A 13 10.39 1.91 3.65
N ILE A 14 10.38 2.45 4.87
CA ILE A 14 9.70 1.81 6.01
C ILE A 14 8.19 1.74 5.76
N ARG A 15 7.60 2.83 5.27
CA ARG A 15 6.17 2.90 4.95
C ARG A 15 5.79 1.91 3.84
N ASN A 16 6.54 1.88 2.76
CA ASN A 16 6.31 0.94 1.65
C ASN A 16 6.38 -0.52 2.13
N ARG A 17 7.39 -0.86 2.94
CA ARG A 17 7.50 -2.19 3.54
C ARG A 17 6.32 -2.53 4.46
N ALA A 18 5.85 -1.57 5.25
CA ALA A 18 4.70 -1.77 6.13
C ALA A 18 3.41 -2.03 5.34
N LEU A 19 3.19 -1.32 4.23
CA LEU A 19 2.04 -1.53 3.34
C LEU A 19 2.05 -2.94 2.73
N ILE A 20 3.20 -3.38 2.20
CA ILE A 20 3.36 -4.73 1.64
C ILE A 20 3.10 -5.80 2.71
N GLN A 21 3.69 -5.64 3.90
CA GLN A 21 3.50 -6.58 5.00
C GLN A 21 2.07 -6.61 5.52
N TYR A 22 1.40 -5.46 5.56
CA TYR A 22 0.01 -5.38 5.92
C TYR A 22 -0.86 -6.12 4.91
N PHE A 23 -0.56 -6.03 3.61
CA PHE A 23 -1.33 -6.69 2.56
C PHE A 23 -1.04 -8.19 2.43
N SER A 24 0.18 -8.64 2.72
CA SER A 24 0.64 -10.03 2.55
C SER A 24 -0.28 -11.15 3.09
N PRO A 25 -1.00 -11.01 4.23
CA PRO A 25 -1.92 -12.05 4.71
C PRO A 25 -3.36 -11.91 4.19
N TYR A 26 -3.71 -10.82 3.48
CA TYR A 26 -5.07 -10.57 3.03
C TYR A 26 -5.21 -10.83 1.55
N LEU A 27 -6.18 -11.68 1.20
CA LEU A 27 -6.59 -11.89 -0.19
C LEU A 27 -7.40 -10.69 -0.73
N SER A 28 -8.11 -10.01 0.17
CA SER A 28 -8.89 -8.80 -0.13
C SER A 28 -8.83 -7.90 1.09
N ALA A 29 -8.38 -6.66 0.91
CA ALA A 29 -8.20 -5.67 1.95
C ALA A 29 -9.10 -4.45 1.70
N ASP A 30 -9.87 -4.08 2.72
CA ASP A 30 -10.67 -2.86 2.73
C ASP A 30 -9.76 -1.64 2.88
N MET A 31 -9.82 -0.72 1.91
CA MET A 31 -8.97 0.47 1.88
C MET A 31 -9.32 1.50 2.96
N HIS A 32 -10.57 1.54 3.44
CA HIS A 32 -10.95 2.41 4.56
C HIS A 32 -10.25 1.95 5.84
N ARG A 33 -10.30 0.64 6.14
CA ARG A 33 -9.64 0.09 7.34
C ARG A 33 -8.12 0.22 7.27
N MET A 34 -7.55 0.07 6.08
CA MET A 34 -6.14 0.28 5.85
C MET A 34 -5.77 1.77 5.99
N ALA A 35 -6.54 2.69 5.42
CA ALA A 35 -6.31 4.12 5.55
C ALA A 35 -6.35 4.59 7.01
N ASP A 36 -7.31 4.09 7.80
CA ASP A 36 -7.41 4.34 9.24
C ASP A 36 -6.18 3.82 9.99
N SER A 37 -5.69 2.62 9.64
CA SER A 37 -4.52 2.01 10.28
C SER A 37 -3.21 2.74 9.94
N PHE A 38 -3.10 3.26 8.72
CA PHE A 38 -1.94 4.01 8.23
C PHE A 38 -2.06 5.53 8.45
N ASN A 39 -3.12 5.97 9.14
CA ASN A 39 -3.43 7.36 9.48
C ASN A 39 -3.35 8.29 8.25
N THR A 40 -3.91 7.83 7.14
CA THR A 40 -3.94 8.51 5.84
C THR A 40 -5.36 8.55 5.29
N THR A 41 -5.54 9.21 4.15
CA THR A 41 -6.82 9.19 3.44
C THR A 41 -6.86 8.03 2.44
N VAL A 42 -8.06 7.54 2.12
CA VAL A 42 -8.23 6.46 1.13
C VAL A 42 -7.65 6.85 -0.23
N LEU A 43 -7.78 8.11 -0.65
CA LEU A 43 -7.23 8.60 -1.91
C LEU A 43 -5.70 8.56 -1.91
N ALA A 44 -5.06 9.04 -0.85
CA ALA A 44 -3.60 8.98 -0.74
C ALA A 44 -3.09 7.54 -0.64
N LEU A 45 -3.83 6.66 0.03
CA LEU A 45 -3.51 5.23 0.07
C LEU A 45 -3.64 4.57 -1.32
N GLU A 46 -4.65 4.97 -2.10
CA GLU A 46 -4.84 4.51 -3.47
C GLU A 46 -3.64 4.84 -4.35
N ASP A 47 -3.15 6.08 -4.28
CA ASP A 47 -1.95 6.52 -5.00
C ASP A 47 -0.69 5.75 -4.56
N GLU A 48 -0.51 5.55 -3.25
CA GLU A 48 0.62 4.79 -2.70
C GLU A 48 0.59 3.31 -3.14
N LEU A 49 -0.58 2.67 -3.09
CA LEU A 49 -0.76 1.28 -3.53
C LEU A 49 -0.57 1.15 -5.04
N MET A 50 -1.09 2.08 -5.84
CA MET A 50 -0.86 2.11 -7.29
C MET A 50 0.62 2.16 -7.63
N GLN A 51 1.41 3.00 -6.93
CA GLN A 51 2.86 3.03 -7.13
C GLN A 51 3.52 1.69 -6.80
N LEU A 52 3.14 1.07 -5.69
CA LEU A 52 3.70 -0.23 -5.28
C LEU A 52 3.31 -1.37 -6.25
N ILE A 53 2.13 -1.31 -6.85
CA ILE A 53 1.69 -2.26 -7.89
C ILE A 53 2.48 -2.02 -9.18
N LEU A 54 2.64 -0.77 -9.61
CA LEU A 54 3.43 -0.41 -10.81
C LEU A 54 4.91 -0.80 -10.67
N GLU A 55 5.46 -0.72 -9.46
CA GLU A 55 6.82 -1.17 -9.13
C GLU A 55 6.93 -2.71 -9.02
N GLY A 56 5.81 -3.44 -9.08
CA GLY A 56 5.76 -4.90 -8.94
C GLY A 56 6.05 -5.40 -7.51
N GLN A 57 5.94 -4.52 -6.52
CA GLN A 57 6.14 -4.85 -5.10
C GLN A 57 4.89 -5.50 -4.47
N ILE A 58 3.71 -5.18 -5.02
CA ILE A 58 2.42 -5.73 -4.62
C ILE A 58 1.72 -6.27 -5.87
N GLN A 59 1.28 -7.52 -5.85
CA GLN A 59 0.43 -8.11 -6.89
C GLN A 59 -1.02 -8.01 -6.41
N ALA A 60 -1.65 -6.88 -6.71
CA ALA A 60 -3.03 -6.63 -6.31
C ALA A 60 -3.72 -5.74 -7.33
N ARG A 61 -5.03 -5.90 -7.42
CA ARG A 61 -5.95 -5.06 -8.17
C ARG A 61 -6.73 -4.16 -7.23
N ILE A 62 -6.74 -2.87 -7.51
CA ILE A 62 -7.57 -1.91 -6.78
C ILE A 62 -8.95 -1.83 -7.45
N ASP A 63 -9.99 -2.16 -6.70
CA ASP A 63 -11.37 -1.81 -7.02
C ASP A 63 -11.68 -0.44 -6.43
N SER A 64 -11.66 0.59 -7.27
CA SER A 64 -11.95 1.97 -6.86
C SER A 64 -13.43 2.24 -6.61
N HIS A 65 -14.33 1.40 -7.15
CA HIS A 65 -15.78 1.48 -6.90
C HIS A 65 -16.13 0.95 -5.53
N ASN A 66 -15.53 -0.17 -5.12
CA ASN A 66 -15.75 -0.81 -3.83
C ASN A 66 -14.70 -0.42 -2.77
N LYS A 67 -13.71 0.41 -3.12
CA LYS A 67 -12.57 0.82 -2.27
C LYS A 67 -11.92 -0.38 -1.57
N THR A 68 -11.68 -1.43 -2.35
CA THR A 68 -11.11 -2.69 -1.89
C THR A 68 -9.91 -3.06 -2.77
N ALA A 69 -8.84 -3.60 -2.19
CA ALA A 69 -7.69 -4.12 -2.93
C ALA A 69 -7.68 -5.65 -2.86
N GLU A 70 -7.70 -6.32 -4.01
CA GLU A 70 -7.80 -7.77 -4.15
C GLU A 70 -6.52 -8.35 -4.76
N ASP A 71 -6.06 -9.50 -4.28
CA ASP A 71 -4.88 -10.17 -4.84
C ASP A 71 -5.15 -10.64 -6.29
N GLU A 72 -4.17 -10.47 -7.18
CA GLU A 72 -4.28 -10.76 -8.61
C GLU A 72 -4.17 -12.28 -8.93
N GLU A 73 -3.73 -13.12 -7.99
CA GLU A 73 -3.62 -14.58 -8.19
C GLU A 73 -4.98 -15.33 -8.34
N PHE A 74 -6.12 -14.63 -8.37
CA PHE A 74 -7.46 -15.24 -8.40
C PHE A 74 -8.19 -15.23 -9.77
N GLU A 75 -7.49 -15.17 -10.91
CA GLU A 75 -8.10 -15.57 -12.19
C GLU A 75 -7.86 -17.08 -12.45
N VAL A 76 -8.90 -17.88 -12.15
CA VAL A 76 -9.08 -19.27 -12.63
C VAL A 76 -9.70 -19.26 -14.03
#